data_AF-A0A7R9ME09-F1
#
_entry.id   AF-A0A7R9ME09-F1
#
_cell.length_a   1.000
_cell.length_b   1.000
_cell.length_c   1.000
_cell.angle_alpha   90.00
_cell.angle_beta   90.00
_cell.angle_gamma   90.00
#
_symmetry.space_group_name_H-M   'P 1'
#
loop_
_entity.id
_entity.type
_entity.pdbx_description
1 polymer ?
#
loop_
_entity_poly.entity_id
_entity_poly.type
_entity_poly.pdbx_seq_one_letter_code
_entity_poly.pdbx_strand_id
1 'polypeptide(L)'
;RFSAFRYLPIADASVIIFSVPVFVSLFACIFLKESCGIFQTITVMLTMLGLSLTTKLPIIFGSDGDINVNSQFVNSTTHSLLVNMTVVSDSRHELMQTQKLHHLYGVLSALTSTIFASSVFIFIRKAKGAHHSVIMFNFGWVAIVETVIITALMDGFSAPKTLTEWLLIILLGIFSFCGQILLTRSLQLEQAGPVSVVRAATDIALAFVWQLWLFNDVPDIWSITGAFLVTNCIIITSVRKWVLTQPEHSRIKSKCYFLTL
;
A
#
# COMPACT_ATOMS: atom_id res chain seq x y z
N ARG A 1 5.92 -7.77 1.40
CA ARG A 1 5.62 -6.76 0.35
C ARG A 1 6.31 -7.06 -0.99
N PHE A 2 7.64 -7.09 -1.06
CA PHE A 2 8.37 -7.24 -2.34
C PHE A 2 8.08 -8.54 -3.08
N SER A 3 7.94 -9.66 -2.36
CA SER A 3 7.57 -10.94 -2.98
C SER A 3 6.20 -10.89 -3.66
N ALA A 4 5.24 -10.09 -3.16
CA ALA A 4 3.93 -9.96 -3.78
C ALA A 4 4.02 -9.36 -5.18
N PHE A 5 4.83 -8.31 -5.36
CA PHE A 5 5.02 -7.66 -6.66
C PHE A 5 5.69 -8.55 -7.72
N ARG A 6 6.34 -9.64 -7.30
CA ARG A 6 6.93 -10.62 -8.24
C ARG A 6 5.89 -11.55 -8.86
N TYR A 7 4.79 -11.82 -8.14
CA TYR A 7 3.79 -12.82 -8.54
C TYR A 7 2.41 -12.22 -8.85
N LEU A 8 2.22 -10.95 -8.53
CA LEU A 8 0.95 -10.25 -8.67
C LEU A 8 1.17 -8.95 -9.43
N PRO A 9 0.24 -8.55 -10.32
CA PRO A 9 0.30 -7.23 -10.96
C PRO A 9 0.45 -6.12 -9.92
N ILE A 10 1.22 -5.10 -10.26
CA ILE A 10 1.55 -3.99 -9.33
C ILE A 10 0.27 -3.36 -8.77
N ALA A 11 -0.77 -3.22 -9.61
CA ALA A 11 -2.08 -2.70 -9.21
C ALA A 11 -2.75 -3.58 -8.14
N ASP A 12 -2.90 -4.88 -8.40
CA ASP A 12 -3.55 -5.83 -7.50
C ASP A 12 -2.83 -5.95 -6.15
N ALA A 13 -1.50 -6.01 -6.17
CA ALA A 13 -0.69 -6.01 -4.95
C ALA A 13 -0.86 -4.71 -4.16
N SER A 14 -0.88 -3.57 -4.85
CA SER A 14 -1.02 -2.27 -4.22
C SER A 14 -2.36 -2.12 -3.50
N VAL A 15 -3.48 -2.57 -4.08
CA VAL A 15 -4.80 -2.53 -3.42
C VAL A 15 -4.79 -3.29 -2.09
N ILE A 16 -4.24 -4.51 -2.07
CA ILE A 16 -4.15 -5.31 -0.84
C ILE A 16 -3.28 -4.62 0.20
N ILE A 17 -2.14 -4.06 -0.22
CA ILE A 17 -1.20 -3.39 0.66
C ILE A 17 -1.78 -2.09 1.21
N PHE A 18 -2.51 -1.34 0.40
CA PHE A 18 -3.09 -0.09 0.85
C PHE A 18 -4.31 -0.28 1.76
N SER A 19 -4.81 -1.50 1.92
CA SER A 19 -5.78 -1.84 2.96
C SER A 19 -5.22 -1.82 4.39
N VAL A 20 -3.91 -1.57 4.57
CA VAL A 20 -3.25 -1.42 5.90
C VAL A 20 -4.06 -0.55 6.90
N PRO A 21 -4.60 0.63 6.56
CA PRO A 21 -5.35 1.47 7.52
C PRO A 21 -6.61 0.79 8.07
N VAL A 22 -7.23 -0.11 7.31
CA VAL A 22 -8.38 -0.91 7.75
C VAL A 22 -7.93 -1.87 8.86
N PHE A 23 -6.84 -2.60 8.62
CA PHE A 23 -6.28 -3.53 9.59
C PHE A 23 -5.70 -2.81 10.82
N VAL A 24 -5.07 -1.64 10.64
CA VAL A 24 -4.59 -0.82 11.75
C VAL A 24 -5.77 -0.36 12.61
N SER A 25 -6.85 0.12 12.01
CA SER A 25 -8.04 0.56 12.75
C SER A 25 -8.70 -0.61 13.50
N LEU A 26 -8.79 -1.77 12.86
CA LEU A 26 -9.30 -3.00 13.49
C LEU A 26 -8.44 -3.43 14.69
N PHE A 27 -7.12 -3.52 14.51
CA PHE A 27 -6.21 -3.92 15.58
C PHE A 27 -6.09 -2.86 16.68
N ALA A 28 -6.19 -1.57 16.36
CA ALA A 28 -6.24 -0.51 17.37
C ALA A 28 -7.49 -0.65 18.26
N CYS A 29 -8.64 -0.95 17.67
CA CYS A 29 -9.87 -1.22 18.41
C CYS A 29 -9.72 -2.46 19.33
N ILE A 30 -9.16 -3.55 18.81
CA ILE A 30 -9.02 -4.82 19.56
C ILE A 30 -7.95 -4.72 20.66
N PHE A 31 -6.73 -4.30 20.31
CA PHE A 31 -5.56 -4.37 21.22
C PHE A 31 -5.42 -3.16 22.13
N LEU A 32 -5.82 -1.96 21.68
CA LEU A 32 -5.67 -0.73 22.46
C LEU A 32 -6.99 -0.27 23.09
N LYS A 33 -8.11 -0.90 22.74
CA LYS A 33 -9.47 -0.47 23.14
C LYS A 33 -9.73 1.00 22.80
N GLU A 34 -9.08 1.53 21.76
CA GLU A 34 -9.38 2.87 21.24
C GLU A 34 -10.77 2.83 20.59
N SER A 35 -11.64 3.80 20.91
CA SER A 35 -12.98 3.88 20.32
C SER A 35 -12.87 4.14 18.83
N CYS A 36 -13.21 3.14 18.00
CA CYS A 36 -13.38 3.33 16.56
C CYS A 36 -14.60 4.23 16.32
N GLY A 37 -14.36 5.54 16.23
CA GLY A 37 -15.43 6.49 15.94
C GLY A 37 -16.03 6.21 14.56
N ILE A 38 -17.34 6.38 14.41
CA ILE A 38 -18.08 6.15 13.16
C ILE A 38 -17.46 6.94 12.01
N PHE A 39 -17.06 8.17 12.27
CA PHE A 39 -16.37 9.03 11.30
C PHE A 39 -15.01 8.49 10.86
N GLN A 40 -14.27 7.82 11.75
CA GLN A 40 -13.01 7.18 11.37
C GLN A 40 -13.26 6.05 10.38
N THR A 41 -14.29 5.24 10.62
CA THR A 41 -14.70 4.18 9.68
C THR A 41 -15.10 4.78 8.33
N ILE A 42 -15.86 5.88 8.32
CA ILE A 42 -16.22 6.59 7.08
C ILE A 42 -14.97 7.11 6.37
N THR A 43 -14.03 7.73 7.09
CA THR A 43 -12.78 8.23 6.49
C THR A 43 -11.96 7.08 5.91
N VAL A 44 -11.82 5.95 6.62
CA VAL A 44 -11.13 4.75 6.13
C VAL A 44 -11.77 4.24 4.83
N MET A 45 -13.10 4.13 4.79
CA MET A 45 -13.82 3.71 3.59
C MET A 45 -13.64 4.68 2.43
N LEU A 46 -13.70 5.98 2.71
CA LEU A 46 -13.50 7.03 1.71
C LEU A 46 -12.07 7.03 1.17
N THR A 47 -11.05 6.84 2.01
CA THR A 47 -9.66 6.69 1.57
C THR A 47 -9.46 5.43 0.73
N MET A 48 -10.07 4.31 1.11
CA MET A 48 -10.03 3.07 0.31
C MET A 48 -10.68 3.27 -1.05
N LEU A 49 -11.80 3.98 -1.12
CA LEU A 49 -12.48 4.27 -2.39
C LEU A 49 -11.66 5.19 -3.29
N GLY A 50 -11.16 6.31 -2.75
CA GLY A 50 -10.33 7.26 -3.50
C GLY A 50 -9.05 6.63 -4.05
N LEU A 51 -8.49 5.70 -3.29
CA LEU A 51 -7.38 4.88 -3.72
C LEU A 51 -7.76 3.91 -4.84
N SER A 52 -8.86 3.16 -4.70
CA SER A 52 -9.29 2.22 -5.74
C SER A 52 -9.51 2.91 -7.08
N LEU A 53 -9.98 4.17 -7.06
CA LEU A 53 -10.10 4.99 -8.27
C LEU A 53 -8.73 5.45 -8.82
N THR A 54 -7.79 5.72 -7.92
CA THR A 54 -6.43 6.16 -8.24
C THR A 54 -5.62 5.09 -8.97
N THR A 55 -5.69 3.83 -8.50
CA THR A 55 -4.80 2.75 -8.96
C THR A 55 -5.07 2.25 -10.38
N LYS A 56 -5.85 2.98 -11.20
CA LYS A 56 -6.32 2.56 -12.53
C LYS A 56 -6.76 1.10 -12.48
N LEU A 57 -7.81 0.83 -11.70
CA LEU A 57 -8.33 -0.53 -11.51
C LEU A 57 -8.60 -1.17 -12.90
N PRO A 58 -7.92 -2.27 -13.26
CA PRO A 58 -8.29 -3.06 -14.45
C PRO A 58 -9.73 -3.60 -14.36
N ILE A 59 -10.32 -3.56 -13.16
CA ILE A 59 -11.64 -4.09 -12.84
C ILE A 59 -12.76 -3.22 -13.46
N ILE A 60 -12.52 -1.93 -13.74
CA ILE A 60 -13.53 -1.01 -14.30
C ILE A 60 -13.33 -0.78 -15.79
N PHE A 61 -12.08 -0.89 -16.27
CA PHE A 61 -11.74 -0.76 -17.68
C PHE A 61 -11.36 -2.11 -18.27
N GLY A 62 -12.39 -2.86 -18.66
CA GLY A 62 -12.34 -3.86 -19.72
C GLY A 62 -11.28 -4.96 -19.55
N SER A 63 -11.73 -6.15 -19.16
CA SER A 63 -11.12 -7.37 -19.65
C SER A 63 -11.47 -7.56 -21.14
N ASP A 64 -11.02 -6.63 -21.98
CA ASP A 64 -10.95 -6.79 -23.44
C ASP A 64 -9.45 -6.67 -23.80
N GLY A 65 -8.79 -7.82 -23.86
CA GLY A 65 -7.34 -7.91 -24.05
C GLY A 65 -6.85 -9.35 -24.14
N ASP A 66 -7.41 -10.07 -25.11
CA ASP A 66 -6.78 -11.15 -25.89
C ASP A 66 -6.26 -12.42 -25.19
N ILE A 67 -7.10 -13.46 -25.21
CA ILE A 67 -6.67 -14.73 -25.82
C ILE A 67 -7.64 -15.04 -26.98
N ASN A 68 -7.55 -14.24 -28.03
CA ASN A 68 -7.73 -14.78 -29.38
C ASN A 68 -6.53 -15.71 -29.64
N VAL A 69 -6.61 -16.95 -29.16
CA VAL A 69 -5.92 -18.03 -29.87
C VAL A 69 -6.67 -18.16 -31.17
N ASN A 70 -6.25 -17.37 -32.16
CA ASN A 70 -6.55 -17.66 -33.54
C ASN A 70 -6.18 -19.12 -33.77
N SER A 71 -7.23 -19.92 -33.86
CA SER A 71 -7.28 -21.23 -34.48
C SER A 71 -6.86 -21.09 -35.94
N GLN A 72 -5.56 -20.88 -36.19
CA GLN A 72 -4.97 -20.83 -37.52
C GLN A 72 -3.83 -21.83 -37.73
N PHE A 73 -3.69 -22.84 -36.87
CA PHE A 73 -2.75 -23.94 -37.13
C PHE A 73 -3.39 -25.33 -37.01
N VAL A 74 -4.58 -25.52 -37.61
CA VAL A 74 -5.13 -26.88 -37.77
C VAL A 74 -5.77 -27.04 -39.16
N ASN A 75 -4.96 -26.83 -40.20
CA ASN A 75 -5.21 -27.43 -41.51
C ASN A 75 -4.07 -28.42 -41.77
N SER A 76 -4.14 -29.64 -41.20
CA SER A 76 -3.62 -30.89 -41.78
C SER A 76 -3.77 -32.10 -40.84
N THR A 77 -4.49 -33.12 -41.33
CA THR A 77 -4.48 -34.56 -40.96
C THR A 77 -4.96 -34.98 -39.56
N THR A 78 -5.99 -35.83 -39.53
CA THR A 78 -6.92 -36.07 -38.42
C THR A 78 -6.50 -37.09 -37.34
N HIS A 79 -5.33 -37.74 -37.41
CA HIS A 79 -4.88 -38.71 -36.40
C HIS A 79 -3.78 -38.21 -35.45
N SER A 80 -3.01 -37.19 -35.84
CA SER A 80 -2.04 -36.50 -34.96
C SER A 80 -2.70 -35.41 -34.11
N LEU A 81 -3.92 -34.98 -34.47
CA LEU A 81 -4.64 -33.89 -33.80
C LEU A 81 -5.20 -34.25 -32.43
N LEU A 82 -5.67 -35.47 -32.21
CA LEU A 82 -6.18 -35.85 -30.89
C LEU A 82 -5.05 -35.96 -29.85
N VAL A 83 -3.87 -36.44 -30.25
CA VAL A 83 -2.69 -36.47 -29.37
C VAL A 83 -2.15 -35.06 -29.13
N ASN A 84 -2.01 -34.23 -30.16
CA ASN A 84 -1.58 -32.84 -29.95
C ASN A 84 -2.60 -32.03 -29.13
N MET A 85 -3.90 -32.24 -29.32
CA MET A 85 -4.94 -31.52 -28.57
C MET A 85 -5.03 -31.99 -27.11
N THR A 86 -4.86 -33.29 -26.84
CA THR A 86 -4.82 -33.81 -25.45
C THR A 86 -3.56 -33.35 -24.72
N VAL A 87 -2.40 -33.39 -25.36
CA VAL A 87 -1.13 -32.89 -24.78
C VAL A 87 -1.15 -31.37 -24.59
N VAL A 88 -1.70 -30.61 -25.53
CA VAL A 88 -1.86 -29.15 -25.40
C VAL A 88 -2.89 -28.80 -24.32
N SER A 89 -3.99 -29.57 -24.19
CA SER A 89 -4.98 -29.34 -23.14
C SER A 89 -4.42 -29.66 -21.75
N ASP A 90 -3.61 -30.71 -21.63
CA ASP A 90 -2.91 -31.08 -20.39
C ASP A 90 -1.87 -30.03 -20.00
N SER A 91 -1.04 -29.60 -20.96
CA SER A 91 -0.06 -28.51 -20.76
C SER A 91 -0.72 -27.17 -20.41
N ARG A 92 -1.88 -26.86 -21.01
CA ARG A 92 -2.67 -25.65 -20.65
C ARG A 92 -3.24 -25.75 -19.26
N HIS A 93 -3.69 -26.93 -18.82
CA HIS A 93 -4.16 -27.14 -17.46
C HIS A 93 -3.02 -26.97 -16.43
N GLU A 94 -1.83 -27.52 -16.69
CA GLU A 94 -0.66 -27.35 -15.81
C GLU A 94 -0.17 -25.90 -15.74
N LEU A 95 -0.12 -25.19 -16.87
CA LEU A 95 0.23 -23.76 -16.91
C LEU A 95 -0.80 -22.89 -16.17
N MET A 96 -2.09 -23.17 -16.38
CA MET A 96 -3.17 -22.45 -15.69
C MET A 96 -3.15 -22.71 -14.18
N GLN A 97 -2.80 -23.93 -13.75
CA GLN A 97 -2.66 -24.28 -12.34
C GLN A 97 -1.44 -23.63 -11.70
N THR A 98 -0.31 -23.56 -12.42
CA THR A 98 0.90 -22.87 -11.97
C THR A 98 0.68 -21.36 -11.84
N GLN A 99 -0.04 -20.75 -12.80
CA GLN A 99 -0.40 -19.33 -12.74
C GLN A 99 -1.33 -19.02 -11.55
N LYS A 100 -2.34 -19.86 -11.31
CA LYS A 100 -3.22 -19.73 -10.13
C LYS A 100 -2.43 -19.85 -8.83
N LEU A 101 -1.48 -20.79 -8.76
CA LEU A 101 -0.64 -20.99 -7.59
C LEU A 101 0.27 -19.78 -7.32
N HIS A 102 0.91 -19.23 -8.36
CA HIS A 102 1.73 -18.02 -8.24
C HIS A 102 0.88 -16.83 -7.79
N HIS A 103 -0.29 -16.63 -8.41
CA HIS A 103 -1.21 -15.57 -8.03
C HIS A 103 -1.65 -15.71 -6.55
N LEU A 104 -1.99 -16.92 -6.11
CA LEU A 104 -2.34 -17.21 -4.71
C LEU A 104 -1.18 -16.88 -3.76
N TYR A 105 0.04 -17.30 -4.10
CA TYR A 105 1.23 -16.98 -3.32
C TYR A 105 1.47 -15.46 -3.25
N GLY A 106 1.26 -14.75 -4.35
CA GLY A 106 1.27 -13.28 -4.42
C GLY A 106 0.27 -12.65 -3.44
N VAL A 107 -0.99 -13.08 -3.47
CA VAL A 107 -2.05 -12.59 -2.58
C VAL A 107 -1.74 -12.88 -1.10
N LEU A 108 -1.30 -14.10 -0.77
CA LEU A 108 -0.93 -14.48 0.59
C LEU A 108 0.25 -13.66 1.12
N SER A 109 1.27 -13.44 0.28
CA SER A 109 2.43 -12.62 0.64
C SER A 109 2.09 -11.13 0.80
N ALA A 110 1.08 -10.63 0.08
CA ALA A 110 0.55 -9.28 0.25
C ALA A 110 -0.23 -9.16 1.56
N LEU A 111 -1.15 -10.08 1.84
CA LEU A 111 -1.96 -10.10 3.06
C LEU A 111 -1.12 -10.23 4.33
N THR A 112 -0.17 -11.16 4.34
CA THR A 112 0.78 -11.31 5.45
C THR A 112 1.54 -10.01 5.68
N SER A 113 2.05 -9.38 4.61
CA SER A 113 2.72 -8.08 4.71
C SER A 113 1.84 -6.98 5.31
N THR A 114 0.55 -6.95 4.96
CA THR A 114 -0.42 -5.99 5.49
C THR A 114 -0.67 -6.21 6.99
N ILE A 115 -0.79 -7.46 7.43
CA ILE A 115 -0.96 -7.83 8.85
C ILE A 115 0.28 -7.49 9.67
N PHE A 116 1.47 -7.77 9.16
CA PHE A 116 2.72 -7.40 9.84
C PHE A 116 2.88 -5.88 9.91
N ALA A 117 2.63 -5.16 8.81
CA ALA A 117 2.70 -3.70 8.79
C ALA A 117 1.72 -3.05 9.78
N SER A 118 0.47 -3.54 9.83
CA SER A 118 -0.50 -3.02 10.80
C SER A 118 -0.08 -3.31 12.23
N SER A 119 0.43 -4.51 12.52
CA SER A 119 0.94 -4.89 13.84
C SER A 119 2.08 -3.99 14.31
N VAL A 120 3.00 -3.61 13.42
CA VAL A 120 4.10 -2.67 13.75
C VAL A 120 3.55 -1.34 14.25
N PHE A 121 2.52 -0.79 13.60
CA PHE A 121 1.92 0.50 14.01
C PHE A 121 1.32 0.40 15.42
N ILE A 122 0.68 -0.73 15.73
CA ILE A 122 0.12 -1.02 17.05
C ILE A 122 1.21 -1.13 18.11
N PHE A 123 2.32 -1.82 17.82
CA PHE A 123 3.45 -1.91 18.76
C PHE A 123 4.12 -0.57 19.01
N ILE A 124 4.33 0.25 17.97
CA ILE A 124 4.86 1.62 18.12
C ILE A 124 3.95 2.45 19.02
N ARG A 125 2.63 2.37 18.81
CA ARG A 125 1.64 3.08 19.63
C ARG A 125 1.66 2.60 21.09
N LYS A 126 1.78 1.29 21.32
CA LYS A 126 1.90 0.71 22.67
C LYS A 126 3.21 1.14 23.34
N ALA A 127 4.27 1.34 22.57
CA ALA A 127 5.56 1.84 23.02
C ALA A 127 5.65 3.38 23.13
N LYS A 128 4.53 4.11 23.25
CA LYS A 128 4.51 5.58 23.39
C LYS A 128 5.30 6.14 24.58
N GLY A 129 5.52 5.33 25.62
CA GLY A 129 6.31 5.73 26.79
C GLY A 129 7.83 5.68 26.58
N ALA A 130 8.29 4.99 25.54
CA ALA A 130 9.71 4.92 25.21
C ALA A 130 10.13 6.12 24.35
N HIS A 131 11.34 6.62 24.57
CA HIS A 131 11.91 7.64 23.70
C HIS A 131 12.04 7.08 22.27
N HIS A 132 11.54 7.81 21.26
CA HIS A 132 11.55 7.39 19.85
C HIS A 132 12.90 6.86 19.35
N SER A 133 14.02 7.39 19.86
CA SER A 133 15.36 6.92 19.51
C SER A 133 15.60 5.47 19.91
N VAL A 134 15.04 5.00 21.03
CA VAL A 134 15.17 3.59 21.47
C VAL A 134 14.39 2.67 20.53
N ILE A 135 13.21 3.08 20.09
CA ILE A 135 12.41 2.30 19.13
C ILE A 135 13.14 2.19 17.79
N MET A 136 13.66 3.31 17.28
CA MET A 136 14.40 3.37 16.02
C MET A 136 15.71 2.61 16.06
N PHE A 137 16.44 2.68 17.17
CA PHE A 137 17.67 1.93 17.34
C PHE A 137 17.43 0.42 17.30
N ASN A 138 16.39 -0.05 18.00
CA ASN A 138 16.00 -1.46 17.98
C ASN A 138 15.54 -1.90 16.59
N PHE A 139 14.78 -1.06 15.89
CA PHE A 139 14.38 -1.33 14.51
C PHE A 139 15.60 -1.41 13.57
N GLY A 140 16.58 -0.53 13.76
CA GLY A 140 17.77 -0.43 12.91
C GLY A 140 18.63 -1.69 12.91
N TRP A 141 19.02 -2.20 14.09
CA TRP A 141 19.87 -3.40 14.12
C TRP A 141 19.15 -4.65 13.60
N VAL A 142 17.85 -4.82 13.90
CA VAL A 142 17.04 -5.91 13.36
C VAL A 142 16.96 -5.82 11.84
N ALA A 143 16.69 -4.62 11.30
CA ALA A 143 16.64 -4.38 9.86
C ALA A 143 17.97 -4.66 9.17
N ILE A 144 19.11 -4.33 9.80
CA ILE A 144 20.44 -4.66 9.27
C ILE A 144 20.61 -6.18 9.18
N VAL A 145 20.32 -6.91 10.25
CA VAL A 145 20.45 -8.38 10.29
C VAL A 145 19.53 -9.02 9.23
N GLU A 146 18.27 -8.63 9.18
CA GLU A 146 17.29 -9.11 8.19
C GLU A 146 17.76 -8.83 6.76
N THR A 147 18.21 -7.60 6.48
CA THR A 147 18.65 -7.19 5.13
C THR A 147 19.89 -7.95 4.69
N VAL A 148 20.86 -8.19 5.59
CA VAL A 148 22.07 -8.97 5.29
C VAL A 148 21.72 -10.42 4.97
N ILE A 149 20.82 -11.05 5.74
CA ILE A 149 20.37 -12.43 5.50
C ILE A 149 19.66 -12.53 4.14
N ILE A 150 18.69 -11.67 3.86
CA ILE A 150 17.96 -11.69 2.58
C ILE A 150 18.92 -11.46 1.41
N THR A 151 19.85 -10.51 1.55
CA THR A 151 20.85 -10.21 0.51
C THR A 151 21.75 -11.42 0.24
N ALA A 152 22.19 -12.12 1.29
CA ALA A 152 23.02 -13.32 1.18
C ALA A 152 22.28 -14.48 0.48
N LEU A 153 20.97 -14.59 0.66
CA LEU A 153 20.15 -15.63 0.02
C LEU A 153 19.82 -15.34 -1.45
N MET A 154 19.83 -14.07 -1.87
CA MET A 154 19.34 -13.65 -3.19
C MET A 154 20.43 -13.55 -4.29
N ASP A 155 21.69 -13.87 -3.97
CA ASP A 155 22.86 -13.97 -4.88
C ASP A 155 23.00 -12.88 -5.96
N GLY A 156 22.46 -11.69 -5.70
CA GLY A 156 22.30 -10.61 -6.67
C GLY A 156 22.87 -9.26 -6.22
N PHE A 157 23.77 -9.25 -5.24
CA PHE A 157 24.33 -8.01 -4.71
C PHE A 157 25.22 -7.31 -5.77
N SER A 158 24.75 -6.18 -6.27
CA SER A 158 25.51 -5.30 -7.15
C SER A 158 25.84 -4.02 -6.40
N ALA A 159 27.12 -3.86 -6.05
CA ALA A 159 27.58 -2.63 -5.40
C ALA A 159 27.47 -1.43 -6.37
N PRO A 160 27.02 -0.26 -5.88
CA PRO A 160 26.98 0.97 -6.68
C PRO A 160 28.38 1.33 -7.18
N LYS A 161 28.48 1.63 -8.46
CA LYS A 161 29.76 1.84 -9.18
C LYS A 161 30.12 3.33 -9.26
N THR A 162 29.13 4.22 -9.19
CA THR A 162 29.28 5.65 -9.45
C THR A 162 29.12 6.48 -8.17
N LEU A 163 29.86 7.58 -8.02
CA LEU A 163 29.72 8.51 -6.88
C LEU A 163 28.28 9.03 -6.74
N THR A 164 27.61 9.30 -7.85
CA THR A 164 26.22 9.75 -7.88
C THR A 164 25.27 8.71 -7.27
N GLU A 165 25.48 7.42 -7.54
CA GLU A 165 24.68 6.34 -6.97
C GLU A 165 24.85 6.27 -5.45
N TRP A 166 26.09 6.39 -4.97
CA TRP A 166 26.39 6.45 -3.53
C TRP A 166 25.72 7.66 -2.86
N LEU A 167 25.82 8.84 -3.46
CA LEU A 167 25.19 10.05 -2.92
C LEU A 167 23.67 9.90 -2.84
N LEU A 168 23.03 9.37 -3.88
CA LEU A 168 21.59 9.13 -3.90
C LEU A 168 21.16 8.13 -2.82
N ILE A 169 21.95 7.07 -2.58
CA ILE A 169 21.68 6.09 -1.52
C ILE A 169 21.79 6.73 -0.12
N ILE A 170 22.84 7.52 0.12
CA ILE A 170 23.01 8.22 1.39
C ILE A 170 21.86 9.21 1.63
N LEU A 171 21.50 9.98 0.60
CA LEU A 171 20.40 10.95 0.66
C LEU A 171 19.07 10.24 0.94
N LEU A 172 18.80 9.15 0.23
CA LEU A 172 17.61 8.30 0.44
C LEU A 172 17.57 7.77 1.88
N GLY A 173 18.71 7.34 2.42
CA GLY A 173 18.83 6.88 3.81
C GLY A 173 18.49 7.98 4.82
N ILE A 174 19.05 9.18 4.66
CA ILE A 174 18.81 10.32 5.57
C ILE A 174 17.32 10.74 5.52
N PHE A 175 16.74 10.90 4.32
CA PHE A 175 15.34 11.27 4.17
C PHE A 175 14.40 10.19 4.70
N SER A 176 14.69 8.91 4.45
CA SER A 176 13.90 7.78 4.97
C SER A 176 13.96 7.72 6.49
N PHE A 177 15.13 7.92 7.09
CA PHE A 177 15.29 7.92 8.54
C PHE A 177 14.55 9.09 9.20
N CYS A 178 14.66 10.30 8.63
CA CYS A 178 13.91 11.47 9.09
C CYS A 178 12.40 11.23 9.01
N GLY A 179 11.90 10.71 7.88
CA GLY A 179 10.49 10.37 7.70
C GLY A 179 10.00 9.30 8.69
N GLN A 180 10.81 8.28 8.96
CA GLN A 180 10.50 7.23 9.93
C GLN A 180 10.45 7.75 11.38
N ILE A 181 11.36 8.67 11.76
CA ILE A 181 11.30 9.34 13.07
C ILE A 181 10.00 10.13 13.23
N LEU A 182 9.64 10.92 12.22
CA LEU A 182 8.41 11.73 12.23
C LEU A 182 7.16 10.84 12.30
N LEU A 183 7.12 9.75 11.51
CA LEU A 183 6.04 8.77 11.56
C LEU A 183 5.90 8.14 12.95
N THR A 184 7.04 7.76 13.56
CA THR A 184 7.04 7.15 14.89
C THR A 184 6.57 8.12 15.95
N ARG A 185 7.07 9.36 15.94
CA ARG A 185 6.58 10.42 16.83
C ARG A 185 5.08 10.67 16.64
N SER A 186 4.59 10.68 15.39
CA SER A 186 3.16 10.82 15.08
C SER A 186 2.32 9.71 15.73
N LEU A 187 2.73 8.44 15.57
CA LEU A 187 2.03 7.30 16.19
C LEU A 187 2.11 7.32 17.73
N GLN A 188 3.19 7.83 18.32
CA GLN A 188 3.29 7.93 19.77
C GLN A 188 2.37 9.02 20.35
N LEU A 189 2.18 10.13 19.64
CA LEU A 189 1.37 11.26 20.09
C LEU A 189 -0.13 11.02 19.83
N GLU A 190 -0.48 10.43 18.70
CA GLU A 190 -1.86 10.39 18.20
C GLU A 190 -2.37 8.95 17.98
N GLN A 191 -3.70 8.75 18.01
CA GLN A 191 -4.32 7.42 17.82
C GLN A 191 -3.85 6.76 16.51
N ALA A 192 -3.58 5.45 16.56
CA ALA A 192 -2.94 4.72 15.45
C ALA A 192 -3.81 4.70 14.18
N GLY A 193 -5.13 4.57 14.36
CA GLY A 193 -6.08 4.52 13.26
C GLY A 193 -6.03 5.78 12.38
N PRO A 194 -6.35 6.98 12.91
CA PRO A 194 -6.28 8.20 12.11
C PRO A 194 -4.90 8.50 11.53
N VAL A 195 -3.80 8.22 12.26
CA VAL A 195 -2.44 8.42 11.74
C VAL A 195 -2.19 7.54 10.52
N SER A 196 -2.63 6.27 10.55
CA SER A 196 -2.48 5.36 9.40
C SER A 196 -3.25 5.82 8.17
N VAL A 197 -4.43 6.41 8.36
CA VAL A 197 -5.27 6.96 7.28
C VAL A 197 -4.60 8.19 6.65
N VAL A 198 -4.16 9.15 7.47
CA VAL A 198 -3.45 10.34 6.99
C VAL A 198 -2.18 9.93 6.26
N ARG A 199 -1.39 8.99 6.82
CA ARG A 199 -0.17 8.49 6.20
C ARG A 199 -0.41 7.91 4.80
N ALA A 200 -1.39 7.00 4.67
CA ALA A 200 -1.71 6.37 3.40
C ALA A 200 -2.20 7.39 2.36
N ALA A 201 -3.08 8.31 2.77
CA ALA A 201 -3.60 9.34 1.88
C ALA A 201 -2.50 10.33 1.44
N THR A 202 -1.60 10.75 2.33
CA THR A 202 -0.46 11.63 2.01
C THR A 202 0.52 10.96 1.06
N ASP A 203 0.84 9.67 1.25
CA ASP A 203 1.73 8.94 0.33
C ASP A 203 1.20 8.97 -1.10
N ILE A 204 -0.09 8.74 -1.28
CA ILE A 204 -0.75 8.73 -2.59
C ILE A 204 -0.78 10.14 -3.18
N ALA A 205 -1.18 11.14 -2.39
CA ALA A 205 -1.24 12.53 -2.84
C ALA A 205 0.13 13.04 -3.30
N LEU A 206 1.19 12.74 -2.54
CA LEU A 206 2.55 13.12 -2.92
C LEU A 206 3.05 12.36 -4.14
N ALA A 207 2.74 11.06 -4.26
CA ALA A 207 3.08 10.29 -5.45
C ALA A 207 2.47 10.91 -6.71
N PHE A 208 1.22 11.38 -6.65
CA PHE A 208 0.58 12.08 -7.76
C PHE A 208 1.21 13.43 -8.09
N VAL A 209 1.51 14.24 -7.07
CA VAL A 209 2.17 15.54 -7.28
C VAL A 209 3.51 15.32 -7.97
N TRP A 210 4.27 14.31 -7.54
CA TRP A 210 5.55 13.96 -8.16
C TRP A 210 5.38 13.41 -9.56
N GLN A 211 4.33 12.62 -9.80
CA GLN A 211 4.00 12.10 -11.13
C GLN A 211 3.75 13.23 -12.13
N LEU A 212 2.92 14.20 -11.76
CA LEU A 212 2.64 15.39 -12.58
C LEU A 212 3.89 16.24 -12.82
N TRP A 213 4.65 16.50 -11.76
CA TRP A 213 5.78 17.43 -11.82
C TRP A 213 6.99 16.86 -12.55
N LEU A 214 7.32 15.58 -12.31
CA LEU A 214 8.56 14.98 -12.83
C LEU A 214 8.37 14.27 -14.17
N PHE A 215 7.22 13.64 -14.40
CA PHE A 215 7.00 12.82 -15.60
C PHE A 215 6.23 13.55 -16.70
N ASN A 216 5.58 14.69 -16.43
CA ASN A 216 4.74 15.45 -17.37
C ASN A 216 3.68 14.63 -18.13
N ASP A 217 3.43 13.39 -17.70
CA ASP A 217 2.39 12.52 -18.26
C ASP A 217 1.04 12.96 -17.69
N VAL A 218 0.10 13.29 -18.59
CA VAL A 218 -1.24 13.73 -18.20
C VAL A 218 -1.99 12.54 -17.59
N PRO A 219 -2.32 12.56 -16.27
CA PRO A 219 -3.06 11.49 -15.65
C PRO A 219 -4.47 11.44 -16.23
N ASP A 220 -5.01 10.23 -16.30
CA ASP A 220 -6.37 9.96 -16.76
C ASP A 220 -7.41 10.61 -15.81
N ILE A 221 -8.61 10.90 -16.32
CA ILE A 221 -9.69 11.60 -15.60
C ILE A 221 -10.05 10.88 -14.29
N TRP A 222 -9.97 9.55 -14.28
CA TRP A 222 -10.21 8.71 -13.10
C TRP A 222 -9.14 8.89 -12.02
N SER A 223 -7.88 8.96 -12.42
CA SER A 223 -6.77 9.21 -11.51
C SER A 223 -6.83 10.63 -10.94
N ILE A 224 -7.22 11.62 -11.73
CA ILE A 224 -7.45 13.00 -11.27
C ILE A 224 -8.58 13.05 -10.24
N THR A 225 -9.70 12.39 -10.53
CA THR A 225 -10.86 12.32 -9.63
C THR A 225 -10.50 11.62 -8.32
N GLY A 226 -9.77 10.50 -8.38
CA GLY A 226 -9.25 9.80 -7.21
C GLY A 226 -8.32 10.67 -6.37
N ALA A 227 -7.37 11.37 -7.00
CA ALA A 227 -6.44 12.28 -6.34
C ALA A 227 -7.17 13.43 -5.63
N PHE A 228 -8.18 14.03 -6.28
CA PHE A 228 -9.01 15.06 -5.67
C PHE A 228 -9.77 14.53 -4.45
N LEU A 229 -10.37 13.34 -4.54
CA LEU A 229 -11.10 12.70 -3.45
C LEU A 229 -10.18 12.41 -2.25
N VAL A 230 -8.99 11.83 -2.49
CA VAL A 230 -7.99 11.57 -1.44
C VAL A 230 -7.54 12.88 -0.77
N THR A 231 -7.30 13.94 -1.55
CA THR A 231 -6.89 15.25 -1.02
C THR A 231 -7.99 15.86 -0.14
N ASN A 232 -9.25 15.81 -0.57
CA ASN A 232 -10.38 16.28 0.24
C ASN A 232 -10.53 15.46 1.53
N CYS A 233 -10.30 14.16 1.47
CA CYS A 233 -10.32 13.29 2.63
C CYS A 233 -9.26 13.68 3.68
N ILE A 234 -8.04 14.01 3.24
CA ILE A 234 -6.95 14.50 4.11
C ILE A 234 -7.35 15.81 4.79
N ILE A 235 -7.89 16.75 4.03
CA ILE A 235 -8.31 18.06 4.56
C ILE A 235 -9.40 17.86 5.61
N ILE A 236 -10.44 17.09 5.31
CA ILE A 236 -11.54 16.80 6.24
C ILE A 236 -11.00 16.17 7.53
N THR A 237 -10.10 15.18 7.42
CA THR A 237 -9.53 14.49 8.59
C THR A 237 -8.69 15.44 9.45
N SER A 238 -7.88 16.27 8.81
CA SER A 238 -7.00 17.24 9.49
C SER A 238 -7.79 18.36 10.16
N VAL A 239 -8.77 18.92 9.45
CA VAL A 239 -9.67 19.97 9.95
C VAL A 239 -10.52 19.44 11.10
N ARG A 240 -11.10 18.23 10.99
CA ARG A 240 -11.86 17.62 12.09
C ARG A 240 -11.03 17.51 13.36
N LYS A 241 -9.79 17.00 13.25
CA LYS A 241 -8.89 16.89 14.39
C LYS A 241 -8.54 18.25 14.98
N TRP A 242 -8.23 19.22 14.13
CA TRP A 242 -7.98 20.58 14.56
C TRP A 242 -9.18 21.18 15.31
N VAL A 243 -10.41 20.98 14.80
CA VAL A 243 -11.66 21.41 15.46
C VAL A 243 -11.86 20.71 16.80
N LEU A 244 -11.57 19.41 16.91
CA LEU A 244 -11.67 18.65 18.16
C LEU A 244 -10.69 19.15 19.23
N THR A 245 -9.51 19.64 18.84
CA THR A 245 -8.52 20.20 19.77
C THR A 245 -8.84 21.61 20.26
N GLN A 246 -9.86 22.29 19.70
CA GLN A 246 -10.24 23.65 20.12
C GLN A 246 -11.04 23.65 21.44
N PRO A 247 -10.85 24.69 22.30
CA PRO A 247 -11.61 24.84 23.53
C PRO A 247 -13.12 25.01 23.26
N GLU A 248 -13.97 24.49 24.16
CA GLU A 248 -15.43 24.40 23.99
C GLU A 248 -16.14 25.72 23.68
N HIS A 249 -15.57 26.84 24.09
CA HIS A 249 -16.16 28.17 23.94
C HIS A 249 -15.83 28.86 22.58
N SER A 250 -15.13 28.19 21.67
CA SER A 250 -14.78 28.77 20.36
C SER A 250 -15.97 28.72 19.39
N ARG A 251 -16.30 29.87 18.76
CA ARG A 251 -17.33 29.99 17.70
C ARG A 251 -17.12 29.01 16.54
N ILE A 252 -15.89 28.56 16.33
CA ILE A 252 -15.51 27.61 15.27
C ILE A 252 -16.06 26.21 15.57
N LYS A 253 -16.02 25.76 16.84
CA LYS A 253 -16.53 24.43 17.25
C LYS A 253 -18.05 24.34 17.08
N SER A 254 -18.77 25.42 17.37
CA SER A 254 -20.22 25.51 17.16
C SER A 254 -20.62 25.49 15.68
N LYS A 255 -19.88 26.20 14.81
CA LYS A 255 -20.15 26.19 13.35
C LYS A 255 -19.77 24.87 12.68
N CYS A 256 -18.75 24.19 13.17
CA CYS A 256 -18.26 22.92 12.63
C CYS A 256 -18.82 21.69 13.38
N TYR A 257 -19.92 21.83 14.12
CA TYR A 257 -20.48 20.76 14.96
C TYR A 257 -20.77 19.47 14.16
N PHE A 258 -21.12 19.58 12.87
CA PHE A 258 -21.31 18.45 11.96
C PHE A 258 -20.08 17.54 11.79
N LEU A 259 -18.86 18.07 11.95
CA LEU A 259 -17.61 17.28 11.91
C LEU A 259 -17.33 16.52 13.22
N THR A 260 -18.05 16.86 14.29
CA THR A 260 -17.92 16.31 15.65
C THR A 260 -18.94 15.22 15.96
N LEU A 261 -19.96 15.02 15.11
CA LEU A 261 -20.86 13.88 15.19
C LEU A 261 -20.07 12.56 15.00
#